data_AF-A0A523HF34-F1
#
_entry.id   AF-A0A523HF34-F1
#
_cell.length_a   1.000
_cell.length_b   1.000
_cell.length_c   1.000
_cell.angle_alpha   90.00
_cell.angle_beta   90.00
_cell.angle_gamma   90.00
#
_symmetry.space_group_name_H-M   'P 1'
#
loop_
_entity.id
_entity.type
_entity.pdbx_description
1 polymer ?
#
loop_
_entity_poly.entity_id
_entity_poly.type
_entity_poly.pdbx_seq_one_letter_code
_entity_poly.pdbx_strand_id
1 'polypeptide(L)'
;MRTTKYPNGIESFLVDNDAEAKNSAYTVVITTDSGKTFTNGETDGVVFTLPGIEIGNTITFINTAPYGQADLTISPDASDGITYINDSTDDKDLILTKSTSNTGDYVTLASLDGVVAWQVVDVRGVWTKEP
;
A
#
# COMPACT_ATOMS: atom_id res chain seq x y z
N MET A 1 -4.60 -19.57 -8.67
CA MET A 1 -5.01 -19.04 -9.99
C MET A 1 -6.53 -19.07 -10.07
N ARG A 2 -7.17 -17.94 -9.79
CA ARG A 2 -8.62 -17.76 -9.92
C ARG A 2 -8.88 -16.97 -11.19
N THR A 3 -9.85 -17.40 -11.99
CA THR A 3 -10.30 -16.62 -13.14
C THR A 3 -11.51 -15.79 -12.74
N THR A 4 -11.48 -14.49 -13.05
CA THR A 4 -12.67 -13.65 -12.94
C THR A 4 -13.40 -13.72 -14.27
N LYS A 5 -14.61 -14.26 -14.25
CA LYS A 5 -15.46 -14.36 -15.44
C LYS A 5 -16.24 -13.06 -15.57
N TYR A 6 -16.02 -12.33 -16.66
CA TYR A 6 -16.82 -11.17 -16.97
C TYR A 6 -18.08 -11.54 -17.76
N PRO A 7 -19.15 -10.73 -17.68
CA PRO A 7 -20.43 -10.99 -18.37
C PRO A 7 -20.31 -11.10 -19.90
N ASN A 8 -19.22 -10.57 -20.49
CA ASN A 8 -18.92 -10.65 -21.91
C ASN A 8 -18.21 -11.95 -22.31
N GLY A 9 -18.03 -12.91 -21.39
CA GLY A 9 -17.40 -14.20 -21.65
C GLY A 9 -15.87 -14.17 -21.70
N ILE A 10 -15.25 -13.02 -21.40
CA ILE A 10 -13.80 -12.92 -21.27
C ILE A 10 -13.42 -13.35 -19.85
N GLU A 11 -12.49 -14.29 -19.75
CA GLU A 11 -11.84 -14.61 -18.48
C GLU A 11 -10.56 -13.78 -18.37
N SER A 12 -10.47 -12.97 -17.32
CA SER A 12 -9.20 -12.35 -16.95
C SER A 12 -8.54 -13.19 -15.87
N PHE A 13 -7.26 -13.48 -16.09
CA PHE A 13 -6.39 -13.96 -15.03
C PHE A 13 -6.08 -12.77 -14.13
N LEU A 14 -6.59 -12.79 -12.90
CA LEU A 14 -6.09 -11.91 -11.87
C LEU A 14 -4.68 -12.39 -11.53
N VAL A 15 -3.68 -11.59 -11.90
CA VAL A 15 -2.26 -11.88 -11.64
C VAL A 15 -1.98 -11.86 -10.13
N ASP A 16 -2.79 -11.13 -9.37
CA ASP A 16 -2.77 -11.14 -7.91
C ASP A 16 -4.11 -11.67 -7.37
N ASN A 17 -4.07 -12.87 -6.79
CA ASN A 17 -5.23 -13.55 -6.25
C ASN A 17 -5.56 -13.10 -4.82
N ASP A 18 -4.66 -12.31 -4.22
CA ASP A 18 -4.66 -11.87 -2.83
C ASP A 18 -4.86 -10.34 -2.73
N ALA A 19 -5.38 -9.72 -3.80
CA ALA A 19 -5.75 -8.31 -3.83
C ALA A 19 -7.10 -8.04 -3.14
N GLU A 20 -7.11 -7.11 -2.18
CA GLU A 20 -8.29 -6.71 -1.42
C GLU A 20 -8.53 -5.19 -1.49
N ALA A 21 -9.73 -4.79 -1.89
CA ALA A 21 -10.13 -3.38 -1.84
C ALA A 21 -10.56 -2.98 -0.42
N LYS A 22 -10.04 -1.86 0.07
CA LYS A 22 -10.44 -1.21 1.33
C LYS A 22 -10.96 0.19 1.02
N ASN A 23 -12.25 0.40 1.27
CA ASN A 23 -12.94 1.68 1.04
C ASN A 23 -13.01 2.54 2.32
N SER A 24 -12.16 2.24 3.30
CA SER A 24 -12.06 2.90 4.59
C SER A 24 -10.70 2.60 5.20
N ALA A 25 -10.34 3.30 6.27
CA ALA A 25 -9.11 3.02 7.00
C ALA A 25 -8.99 1.53 7.39
N TYR A 26 -7.78 0.98 7.30
CA TYR A 26 -7.49 -0.42 7.56
C TYR A 26 -6.17 -0.58 8.29
N THR A 27 -6.18 -1.34 9.39
CA THR A 27 -4.96 -1.77 10.08
C THR A 27 -4.53 -3.11 9.54
N VAL A 28 -3.31 -3.17 9.01
CA VAL A 28 -2.69 -4.38 8.51
C VAL A 28 -2.46 -5.39 9.63
N VAL A 29 -2.71 -6.66 9.35
CA VAL A 29 -2.44 -7.77 10.28
C VAL A 29 -1.44 -8.74 9.66
N ILE A 30 -0.18 -8.69 10.10
CA ILE A 30 0.93 -9.47 9.50
C ILE A 30 0.61 -10.95 9.35
N THR A 31 0.03 -11.57 10.37
CA THR A 31 -0.27 -13.01 10.38
C THR A 31 -1.20 -13.45 9.25
N THR A 32 -1.96 -12.53 8.65
CA THR A 32 -2.94 -12.84 7.61
C THR A 32 -2.75 -12.05 6.32
N ASP A 33 -2.04 -10.92 6.36
CA ASP A 33 -1.99 -9.95 5.26
C ASP A 33 -0.64 -9.87 4.56
N SER A 34 0.38 -10.55 5.09
CA SER A 34 1.67 -10.66 4.42
C SER A 34 1.52 -11.27 3.03
N GLY A 35 2.14 -10.63 2.03
CA GLY A 35 2.06 -10.96 0.62
C GLY A 35 0.85 -10.38 -0.12
N LYS A 36 -0.11 -9.75 0.58
CA LYS A 36 -1.31 -9.20 -0.05
C LYS A 36 -1.07 -7.86 -0.74
N THR A 37 -1.99 -7.55 -1.64
CA THR A 37 -2.16 -6.22 -2.21
C THR A 37 -3.43 -5.58 -1.67
N PHE A 38 -3.33 -4.36 -1.13
CA PHE A 38 -4.48 -3.56 -0.78
C PHE A 38 -4.71 -2.45 -1.79
N THR A 39 -5.97 -2.24 -2.17
CA THR A 39 -6.36 -1.09 -2.99
C THR A 39 -7.28 -0.16 -2.23
N ASN A 40 -7.29 1.13 -2.57
CA ASN A 40 -8.25 2.08 -1.98
C ASN A 40 -9.68 1.94 -2.53
N GLY A 41 -9.91 1.03 -3.48
CA GLY A 41 -11.22 0.84 -4.12
C GLY A 41 -11.82 2.13 -4.68
N GLU A 42 -10.97 3.01 -5.21
CA GLU A 42 -11.34 4.35 -5.71
C GLU A 42 -11.81 5.35 -4.63
N THR A 43 -11.64 5.02 -3.35
CA THR A 43 -12.01 5.89 -2.23
C THR A 43 -10.88 6.87 -1.90
N ASP A 44 -11.25 8.14 -1.74
CA ASP A 44 -10.38 9.24 -1.29
C ASP A 44 -10.10 9.14 0.22
N GLY A 45 -8.90 9.50 0.64
CA GLY A 45 -8.53 9.59 2.06
C GLY A 45 -8.39 8.24 2.78
N VAL A 46 -8.14 7.14 2.06
CA VAL A 46 -7.90 5.84 2.70
C VAL A 46 -6.53 5.85 3.40
N VAL A 47 -6.55 5.45 4.67
CA VAL A 47 -5.35 5.33 5.52
C VAL A 47 -5.11 3.85 5.83
N PHE A 48 -3.90 3.38 5.56
CA PHE A 48 -3.43 2.07 5.96
C PHE A 48 -2.47 2.20 7.13
N THR A 49 -2.78 1.58 8.26
CA THR A 49 -1.88 1.56 9.42
C THR A 49 -1.11 0.25 9.41
N LEU A 50 0.21 0.33 9.39
CA LEU A 50 1.09 -0.81 9.51
C LEU A 50 1.21 -1.20 10.99
N PRO A 51 1.32 -2.50 11.29
CA PRO A 51 1.72 -2.96 12.60
C PRO A 51 3.21 -2.71 12.82
N GLY A 52 3.63 -2.88 14.08
CA GLY A 52 5.03 -2.94 14.43
C GLY A 52 5.78 -3.99 13.60
N ILE A 53 7.07 -3.76 13.36
CA ILE A 53 7.85 -4.58 12.45
C ILE A 53 7.98 -6.03 12.94
N GLU A 54 7.56 -6.96 12.07
CA GLU A 54 7.90 -8.38 12.13
C GLU A 54 8.68 -8.72 10.85
N ILE A 55 9.92 -9.20 10.97
CA ILE A 55 10.81 -9.45 9.81
C ILE A 55 10.20 -10.49 8.85
N GLY A 56 10.39 -10.30 7.54
CA GLY A 56 10.03 -11.26 6.51
C GLY A 56 8.66 -11.05 5.86
N ASN A 57 8.02 -9.90 6.10
CA ASN A 57 6.70 -9.57 5.57
C ASN A 57 6.77 -8.52 4.45
N THR A 58 5.84 -8.65 3.51
CA THR A 58 5.70 -7.73 2.37
C THR A 58 4.24 -7.36 2.16
N ILE A 59 3.97 -6.11 1.78
CA ILE A 59 2.61 -5.64 1.50
C ILE A 59 2.68 -4.62 0.38
N THR A 60 1.73 -4.69 -0.55
CA THR A 60 1.59 -3.71 -1.63
C THR A 60 0.34 -2.88 -1.44
N PHE A 61 0.42 -1.58 -1.65
CA PHE A 61 -0.70 -0.65 -1.64
C PHE A 61 -0.84 0.00 -3.01
N ILE A 62 -2.05 0.02 -3.56
CA ILE A 62 -2.32 0.54 -4.91
C ILE A 62 -3.49 1.54 -4.88
N ASN A 63 -3.29 2.69 -5.52
CA ASN A 63 -4.38 3.58 -5.86
C ASN A 63 -5.10 3.08 -7.12
N THR A 64 -6.39 2.77 -7.02
CA THR A 64 -7.23 2.44 -8.17
C THR A 64 -8.08 3.61 -8.65
N ALA A 65 -8.09 4.74 -7.93
CA ALA A 65 -8.84 5.92 -8.35
C ALA A 65 -8.25 6.57 -9.62
N PRO A 66 -9.06 7.29 -10.41
CA PRO A 66 -8.58 8.10 -11.54
C PRO A 66 -7.60 9.20 -11.12
N TYR A 67 -6.92 9.79 -12.10
CA TYR A 67 -5.99 10.89 -11.87
C TYR A 67 -6.63 12.02 -11.04
N GLY A 68 -5.97 12.45 -9.97
CA GLY A 68 -6.43 13.59 -9.19
C GLY A 68 -7.57 13.29 -8.20
N GLN A 69 -8.05 12.04 -8.12
CA GLN A 69 -9.32 11.73 -7.44
C GLN A 69 -9.18 11.22 -6.02
N ALA A 70 -8.09 10.52 -5.70
CA ALA A 70 -7.82 9.98 -4.37
C ALA A 70 -6.38 10.22 -3.93
N ASP A 71 -6.18 10.59 -2.67
CA ASP A 71 -4.94 10.35 -1.94
C ASP A 71 -4.93 8.97 -1.28
N LEU A 72 -3.73 8.53 -0.91
CA LEU A 72 -3.52 7.29 -0.17
C LEU A 72 -2.41 7.50 0.86
N THR A 73 -2.69 7.15 2.12
CA THR A 73 -1.76 7.34 3.23
C THR A 73 -1.40 6.01 3.85
N ILE A 74 -0.12 5.81 4.13
CA ILE A 74 0.39 4.65 4.86
C ILE A 74 1.11 5.16 6.10
N SER A 75 0.61 4.78 7.27
CA SER A 75 1.13 5.18 8.58
C SER A 75 1.85 4.00 9.23
N PRO A 76 3.09 4.15 9.72
CA PRO A 76 3.77 3.11 10.48
C PRO A 76 3.20 2.97 11.91
N ASP A 77 3.68 1.97 12.65
CA ASP A 77 3.59 2.01 14.12
C ASP A 77 4.38 3.22 14.65
N ALA A 78 3.95 3.80 15.78
CA ALA A 78 4.57 5.00 16.33
C ALA A 78 6.04 4.82 16.73
N SER A 79 6.50 3.57 16.91
CA SER A 79 7.89 3.26 17.24
C SER A 79 8.74 2.94 16.00
N ASP A 80 8.14 2.93 14.82
CA ASP A 80 8.76 2.52 13.57
C ASP A 80 8.64 3.62 12.50
N GLY A 81 9.58 3.61 11.55
CA GLY A 81 9.56 4.46 10.37
C GLY A 81 9.08 3.74 9.10
N ILE A 82 8.99 4.52 8.02
CA ILE A 82 8.97 4.02 6.64
C ILE A 82 10.16 4.66 5.93
N THR A 83 11.14 3.85 5.52
CA THR A 83 12.32 4.31 4.80
C THR A 83 11.98 4.59 3.34
N TYR A 84 12.07 5.86 2.94
CA TYR A 84 11.84 6.32 1.57
C TYR A 84 12.65 7.59 1.30
N ILE A 85 13.35 7.66 0.15
CA ILE A 85 14.18 8.81 -0.28
C ILE A 85 15.09 9.33 0.86
N ASN A 86 15.86 8.44 1.48
CA ASN A 86 16.81 8.74 2.57
C ASN A 86 16.19 9.32 3.85
N ASP A 87 14.88 9.23 4.04
CA ASP A 87 14.21 9.52 5.31
C ASP A 87 13.63 8.22 5.88
N SER A 88 13.80 8.02 7.18
CA SER A 88 13.34 6.86 7.93
C SER A 88 12.84 7.25 9.33
N THR A 89 12.42 8.49 9.50
CA THR A 89 11.92 9.01 10.77
C THR A 89 10.69 8.22 11.24
N ASP A 90 10.67 7.90 12.53
CA ASP A 90 9.57 7.17 13.18
C ASP A 90 8.29 8.00 13.16
N ASP A 91 7.14 7.33 13.16
CA ASP A 91 5.80 7.96 13.21
C ASP A 91 5.59 8.98 12.07
N LYS A 92 6.12 8.66 10.89
CA LYS A 92 5.98 9.48 9.68
C LYS A 92 5.34 8.74 8.53
N ASP A 93 4.24 9.30 8.06
CA ASP A 93 3.47 8.74 6.95
C ASP A 93 4.26 8.71 5.65
N LEU A 94 3.87 7.78 4.79
CA LEU A 94 4.17 7.77 3.36
C LEU A 94 2.87 8.04 2.58
N ILE A 95 2.87 9.10 1.78
CA ILE A 95 1.64 9.68 1.21
C ILE A 95 1.75 9.72 -0.31
N LEU A 96 0.75 9.17 -0.99
CA LEU A 96 0.47 9.45 -2.40
C LEU A 96 -0.44 10.67 -2.46
N THR A 97 0.11 11.80 -2.88
CA THR A 97 -0.65 13.06 -2.91
C THR A 97 -1.71 13.02 -4.01
N LYS A 98 -2.94 13.44 -3.68
CA LYS A 98 -4.09 13.46 -4.60
C LYS A 98 -3.81 14.13 -5.94
N SER A 99 -3.13 15.29 -5.95
CA SER A 99 -2.87 16.06 -7.18
C SER A 99 -1.90 15.38 -8.15
N THR A 100 -1.12 14.41 -7.68
CA THR A 100 -0.15 13.64 -8.48
C THR A 100 -0.59 12.19 -8.69
N SER A 101 -1.62 11.74 -7.98
CA SER A 101 -2.07 10.35 -8.00
C SER A 101 -2.66 10.00 -9.36
N ASN A 102 -2.33 8.80 -9.84
CA ASN A 102 -2.88 8.17 -11.04
C ASN A 102 -3.35 6.76 -10.70
N THR A 103 -4.24 6.22 -11.54
CA THR A 103 -4.65 4.82 -11.45
C THR A 103 -3.44 3.91 -11.65
N GLY A 104 -3.22 3.00 -10.70
CA GLY A 104 -2.10 2.06 -10.72
C GLY A 104 -0.79 2.62 -10.17
N ASP A 105 -0.80 3.80 -9.53
CA ASP A 105 0.29 4.20 -8.63
C ASP A 105 0.29 3.27 -7.42
N TYR A 106 1.49 2.82 -7.01
CA TYR A 106 1.63 1.84 -5.95
C TYR A 106 2.92 2.00 -5.16
N VAL A 107 2.96 1.36 -4.01
CA VAL A 107 4.17 1.14 -3.24
C VAL A 107 4.14 -0.25 -2.62
N THR A 108 5.27 -0.95 -2.67
CA THR A 108 5.49 -2.20 -1.95
C THR A 108 6.45 -1.96 -0.80
N LEU A 109 6.01 -2.34 0.40
CA LEU A 109 6.79 -2.27 1.62
C LEU A 109 7.26 -3.66 2.03
N ALA A 110 8.48 -3.73 2.57
CA ALA A 110 9.03 -4.95 3.16
C ALA A 110 9.65 -4.67 4.53
N SER A 111 9.38 -5.55 5.49
CA SER A 111 10.10 -5.63 6.75
C SER A 111 11.36 -6.49 6.53
N LEU A 112 12.44 -5.87 6.05
CA LEU A 112 13.73 -6.53 5.84
C LEU A 112 14.44 -6.80 7.19
N ASP A 113 15.72 -7.15 7.18
CA ASP A 113 16.51 -7.49 8.40
C ASP A 113 16.71 -6.33 9.40
N GLY A 114 15.98 -5.22 9.26
CA GLY A 114 15.94 -4.10 10.19
C GLY A 114 14.68 -4.13 11.07
N VAL A 115 14.79 -3.64 12.31
CA VAL A 115 13.70 -3.67 13.31
C VAL A 115 13.12 -2.28 13.63
N VAL A 116 13.43 -1.27 12.81
CA VAL A 116 13.05 0.13 13.10
C VAL A 116 12.33 0.82 11.95
N ALA A 117 12.32 0.25 10.74
CA ALA A 117 11.58 0.83 9.63
C ALA A 117 11.17 -0.16 8.55
N TRP A 118 9.93 0.00 8.05
CA TRP A 118 9.47 -0.61 6.82
C TRP A 118 10.24 -0.03 5.63
N GLN A 119 10.67 -0.88 4.70
CA GLN A 119 11.47 -0.46 3.55
C GLN A 119 10.60 -0.38 2.30
N VAL A 120 10.61 0.77 1.60
CA VAL A 120 10.06 0.84 0.24
C VAL A 120 10.96 0.05 -0.70
N VAL A 121 10.46 -1.07 -1.24
CA VAL A 121 11.23 -1.96 -2.13
C VAL A 121 10.84 -1.82 -3.60
N ASP A 122 9.63 -1.33 -3.87
CA ASP A 122 9.17 -0.97 -5.20
C ASP A 122 8.14 0.16 -5.11
N VAL A 123 8.12 1.03 -6.12
CA VAL A 123 7.25 2.22 -6.11
C VAL A 123 6.98 2.73 -7.52
N ARG A 124 5.74 3.16 -7.72
CA ARG A 124 5.31 3.92 -8.89
C ARG A 124 4.41 5.08 -8.45
N GLY A 125 4.59 6.22 -9.12
CA GLY A 125 3.91 7.46 -8.78
C GLY A 125 4.78 8.37 -7.93
N VAL A 126 4.20 9.49 -7.51
CA VAL A 126 4.89 10.47 -6.67
C VAL A 126 4.42 10.30 -5.23
N TRP A 127 5.29 9.68 -4.42
CA TRP A 127 5.08 9.50 -3.00
C TRP A 127 5.94 10.49 -2.22
N THR A 128 5.49 10.89 -1.04
CA THR A 128 6.18 11.85 -0.18
C THR A 128 6.10 11.41 1.27
N LYS A 129 7.14 11.71 2.05
CA LYS A 129 7.11 11.57 3.51
C LYS A 129 6.33 12.73 4.13
N GLU A 130 5.62 12.46 5.22
CA GLU A 130 5.07 13.53 6.07
C GLU A 130 6.22 14.47 6.53
N PRO A 131 6.01 15.81 6.53
CA PRO A 131 6.97 16.78 7.02
C PRO A 131 7.43 16.59 8.48
#